data_AF-A0A7T7S244-F1
#
_entry.id   AF-A0A7T7S244-F1
#
_cell.length_a   1.000
_cell.length_b   1.000
_cell.length_c   1.000
_cell.angle_alpha   90.00
_cell.angle_beta   90.00
_cell.angle_gamma   90.00
#
_symmetry.space_group_name_H-M   'P 1'
#
loop_
_entity.id
_entity.type
_entity.pdbx_description
1 polymer ?
#
loop_
_entity_poly.entity_id
_entity_poly.type
_entity_poly.pdbx_seq_one_letter_code
_entity_poly.pdbx_strand_id
1 'polypeptide(L)'
;MNPYFSLLIMAAAAFVVAAGGLVMSAIVTPRRPKQANKVMVANYECGIDPTPTNVEHGRFPISFYLVGMTFIIFDVEVVFLYPWATAFHTLGVFGLVAALVFVAIITVPYVLEWRRGGLDWD
;
A
#
# COMPACT_ATOMS: atom_id res chain seq x y z
N MET A 1 -16.10 -20.78 -20.52
CA MET A 1 -16.40 -19.81 -19.45
C MET A 1 -15.39 -18.67 -19.54
N ASN A 2 -15.81 -17.41 -19.50
CA ASN A 2 -14.87 -16.28 -19.48
C ASN A 2 -14.15 -16.25 -18.11
N PRO A 3 -12.81 -16.40 -18.03
CA PRO A 3 -12.10 -16.45 -16.75
C PRO A 3 -12.29 -15.19 -15.90
N TYR A 4 -12.53 -14.03 -16.54
CA TYR A 4 -12.84 -12.78 -15.83
C TYR A 4 -14.15 -12.85 -15.05
N PHE A 5 -15.12 -13.63 -15.52
CA PHE A 5 -16.39 -13.82 -14.82
C PHE A 5 -16.19 -14.55 -13.49
N SER A 6 -15.36 -15.59 -13.47
CA SER A 6 -15.02 -16.31 -12.23
C SER A 6 -14.27 -15.43 -11.22
N LEU A 7 -13.37 -14.57 -11.70
CA LEU A 7 -12.66 -13.62 -10.85
C LEU A 7 -13.61 -12.60 -10.22
N LEU A 8 -14.56 -12.07 -10.98
CA LEU A 8 -15.56 -11.13 -10.48
C LEU A 8 -16.46 -11.76 -9.42
N ILE A 9 -16.89 -13.02 -9.61
CA ILE A 9 -17.66 -13.74 -8.61
C ILE A 9 -16.86 -13.91 -7.32
N MET A 10 -15.57 -14.26 -7.41
CA MET A 10 -14.71 -14.42 -6.23
C MET A 10 -14.52 -13.11 -5.48
N ALA A 11 -14.27 -12.00 -6.20
CA ALA A 11 -14.16 -10.68 -5.60
C ALA A 11 -15.47 -10.22 -4.93
N ALA A 12 -16.61 -10.46 -5.58
CA ALA A 12 -17.93 -10.16 -5.03
C ALA A 12 -18.21 -10.98 -3.77
N ALA A 13 -17.91 -12.29 -3.79
CA ALA A 13 -18.06 -13.14 -2.62
C ALA A 13 -17.19 -12.67 -1.44
N ALA A 14 -15.92 -12.33 -1.69
CA ALA A 14 -15.02 -11.79 -0.67
C ALA A 14 -15.57 -10.48 -0.08
N PHE A 15 -16.07 -9.59 -0.92
CA PHE A 15 -16.70 -8.35 -0.48
C PHE A 15 -17.96 -8.58 0.36
N VAL A 16 -18.84 -9.50 -0.06
CA VAL A 16 -20.06 -9.85 0.69
C VAL A 16 -19.71 -10.43 2.05
N VAL A 17 -18.69 -11.28 2.16
CA VAL A 17 -18.24 -11.83 3.44
C VAL A 17 -17.69 -10.73 4.35
N ALA A 18 -16.83 -9.84 3.83
CA ALA A 18 -16.25 -8.74 4.60
C ALA A 18 -17.32 -7.74 5.07
N ALA A 19 -18.17 -7.27 4.15
CA ALA A 19 -19.26 -6.34 4.45
C ALA A 19 -20.32 -6.98 5.35
N GLY A 20 -20.68 -8.24 5.07
CA GLY A 20 -21.62 -9.02 5.88
C GLY A 20 -21.13 -9.19 7.31
N GLY A 21 -19.83 -9.47 7.52
CA GLY A 21 -19.21 -9.52 8.84
C GLY A 21 -19.33 -8.19 9.60
N LEU A 22 -19.04 -7.06 8.93
CA LEU A 22 -19.19 -5.72 9.51
C LEU A 22 -20.65 -5.40 9.87
N VAL A 23 -21.61 -5.73 9.00
CA VAL A 23 -23.04 -5.51 9.24
C VAL A 23 -23.55 -6.38 10.38
N MET A 24 -23.20 -7.67 10.38
CA MET A 24 -23.57 -8.59 11.46
C MET A 24 -22.99 -8.13 12.79
N SER A 25 -21.72 -7.72 12.83
CA SER A 25 -21.11 -7.12 14.02
C SER A 25 -21.88 -5.89 14.51
N ALA A 26 -22.27 -4.99 13.59
CA ALA A 26 -23.00 -3.78 13.93
C ALA A 26 -24.43 -4.03 14.43
N ILE A 27 -25.06 -5.14 14.06
CA ILE A 27 -26.42 -5.55 14.49
C ILE A 27 -26.39 -6.34 15.81
N VAL A 28 -25.47 -7.31 15.92
CA VAL A 28 -25.36 -8.21 17.08
C VAL A 28 -24.79 -7.48 18.30
N THR A 29 -23.94 -6.47 18.10
CA THR A 29 -23.36 -5.69 19.20
C THR A 29 -24.47 -5.07 20.06
N PRO A 30 -24.50 -5.31 21.38
CA PRO A 30 -25.45 -4.69 22.29
C PRO A 30 -25.26 -3.16 22.30
N ARG A 31 -26.03 -2.45 21.47
CA ARG A 31 -25.98 -0.99 21.40
C ARG A 31 -26.56 -0.42 22.69
N ARG A 32 -25.70 0.03 23.61
CA ARG A 32 -26.12 0.85 24.75
C ARG A 32 -26.03 2.33 24.36
N PRO A 33 -27.13 3.02 24.02
CA PRO A 33 -27.09 4.41 23.55
C PRO A 33 -26.57 5.41 24.60
N LYS A 34 -26.52 5.02 25.89
CA LYS A 34 -25.92 5.81 26.97
C LYS A 34 -24.39 5.62 27.13
N GLN A 35 -23.76 4.79 26.30
CA GLN A 35 -22.32 4.47 26.36
C GLN A 35 -21.48 5.06 25.23
N ALA A 36 -22.04 5.91 24.37
CA ALA A 36 -21.21 6.95 23.74
C ALA A 36 -20.92 8.06 24.77
N ASN A 37 -20.41 7.66 25.94
CA ASN A 37 -19.87 8.60 26.91
C ASN A 37 -18.70 9.30 26.20
N LYS A 38 -18.53 10.61 26.39
CA LYS A 38 -17.45 11.40 25.77
C LYS A 38 -16.09 10.70 25.91
N VAL A 39 -15.89 9.97 27.00
CA VAL A 39 -14.70 9.16 27.30
C VAL A 39 -14.52 7.93 26.38
N MET A 40 -15.59 7.23 25.98
CA MET A 40 -15.49 6.03 25.14
C MET A 40 -15.18 6.34 23.66
N VAL A 41 -15.52 7.56 23.21
CA VAL A 41 -15.22 8.06 21.85
C VAL A 41 -14.04 9.02 21.81
N ALA A 42 -13.45 9.34 22.96
CA ALA A 42 -12.25 10.16 23.03
C ALA A 42 -11.05 9.39 22.47
N ASN A 43 -10.13 10.12 21.85
CA ASN A 43 -8.84 9.56 21.45
C ASN A 43 -8.09 9.05 22.68
N TYR A 44 -7.39 7.93 22.52
CA TYR A 44 -6.69 7.29 23.60
C TYR A 44 -5.45 8.08 24.02
N GLU A 45 -5.49 8.69 25.21
CA GLU A 45 -4.31 9.28 25.87
C GLU A 45 -4.45 9.22 27.40
N CYS A 46 -4.87 8.06 27.92
CA CYS A 46 -5.05 7.80 29.37
C CYS A 46 -5.88 8.86 30.13
N GLY A 47 -6.86 9.49 29.48
CA GLY A 47 -7.72 10.51 30.08
C GLY A 47 -7.18 11.95 30.04
N ILE A 48 -6.02 12.16 29.41
CA ILE A 48 -5.50 13.48 29.04
C ILE A 48 -6.14 13.87 27.69
N ASP A 49 -6.42 15.15 27.49
CA ASP A 49 -6.81 15.63 26.16
C ASP A 49 -5.69 15.24 25.19
N PRO A 50 -6.03 14.58 24.08
CA PRO A 50 -5.03 14.05 23.18
C PRO A 50 -4.09 15.19 22.76
N THR A 51 -2.78 14.95 22.83
CA THR A 51 -1.80 15.89 22.31
C THR A 51 -2.27 16.24 20.89
N PRO A 52 -2.55 17.53 20.58
CA PRO A 52 -3.05 17.91 19.27
C PRO A 52 -2.03 17.38 18.28
N THR A 53 -2.45 16.40 17.49
CA THR A 53 -1.58 15.43 16.86
C THR A 53 -0.81 16.10 15.74
N ASN A 54 0.19 16.92 16.03
CA ASN A 54 0.90 17.76 15.06
C ASN A 54 0.00 18.61 14.13
N VAL A 55 -1.33 18.67 14.34
CA VAL A 55 -2.26 19.27 13.38
C VAL A 55 -2.21 20.79 13.40
N GLU A 56 -1.72 21.40 14.49
CA GLU A 56 -1.52 22.85 14.55
C GLU A 56 -0.15 23.32 14.03
N HIS A 57 0.92 22.50 14.12
CA HIS A 57 2.28 22.99 13.78
C HIS A 57 3.30 21.94 13.23
N GLY A 58 2.98 20.64 13.18
CA GLY A 58 3.96 19.60 12.85
C GLY A 58 3.74 18.98 11.47
N ARG A 59 4.70 19.13 10.55
CA ARG A 59 4.73 18.36 9.30
C ARG A 59 5.09 16.91 9.63
N PHE A 60 4.40 15.95 9.01
CA PHE A 60 4.85 14.56 9.05
C PHE A 60 6.27 14.43 8.46
N PRO A 61 7.08 13.47 8.92
CA PRO A 61 8.39 13.21 8.36
C PRO A 61 8.33 13.04 6.83
N ILE A 62 9.28 13.65 6.12
CA ILE A 62 9.36 13.57 4.65
C ILE A 62 9.76 12.17 4.15
N SER A 63 10.27 11.31 5.03
CA SER A 63 10.66 9.92 4.71
C SER A 63 9.52 9.12 4.07
N PHE A 64 8.27 9.31 4.50
CA PHE A 64 7.10 8.67 3.86
C PHE A 64 6.92 9.08 2.40
N TYR A 65 7.24 10.33 2.06
CA TYR A 65 7.18 10.82 0.69
C TYR A 65 8.27 10.21 -0.17
N LEU A 66 9.52 10.16 0.33
CA LEU A 66 10.64 9.54 -0.38
C LEU A 66 10.33 8.07 -0.70
N VAL A 67 9.93 7.30 0.32
CA VAL A 67 9.59 5.88 0.16
C VAL A 67 8.42 5.66 -0.81
N GLY A 68 7.37 6.48 -0.72
CA GLY A 68 6.24 6.43 -1.65
C GLY A 68 6.65 6.74 -3.09
N MET A 69 7.53 7.74 -3.29
CA MET A 69 8.04 8.10 -4.61
C MET A 69 8.91 6.97 -5.21
N THR A 70 9.84 6.40 -4.44
CA THR A 70 10.67 5.27 -4.86
C THR A 70 9.82 4.05 -5.20
N PHE A 71 8.78 3.76 -4.40
CA PHE A 71 7.86 2.66 -4.66
C PHE A 71 7.13 2.82 -6.01
N ILE A 72 6.63 4.01 -6.34
CA ILE A 72 5.96 4.26 -7.62
C ILE A 72 6.93 4.04 -8.80
N ILE A 73 8.17 4.53 -8.68
CA ILE A 73 9.18 4.36 -9.73
C ILE A 73 9.51 2.87 -9.94
N PHE A 74 9.70 2.14 -8.84
CA PHE A 74 9.97 0.70 -8.87
C PHE A 74 8.77 -0.11 -9.40
N ASP A 75 7.54 0.25 -9.05
CA ASP A 75 6.35 -0.42 -9.57
C ASP A 75 6.23 -0.24 -11.10
N VAL A 76 6.53 0.96 -11.60
CA VAL A 76 6.60 1.23 -13.05
C VAL A 76 7.69 0.39 -13.73
N GLU A 77 8.85 0.18 -13.10
CA GLU A 77 9.89 -0.71 -13.61
C GLU A 77 9.36 -2.14 -13.80
N VAL A 78 8.65 -2.68 -12.81
CA VAL A 78 8.06 -4.02 -12.88
C VAL A 78 7.00 -4.12 -13.99
N VAL A 79 6.20 -3.06 -14.19
CA VAL A 79 5.24 -2.97 -15.31
C VAL A 79 5.94 -3.16 -16.66
N PHE A 80 7.14 -2.60 -16.85
CA PHE A 80 7.93 -2.80 -18.07
C PHE A 80 8.57 -4.19 -18.19
N LEU A 81 8.86 -4.85 -17.06
CA LEU A 81 9.40 -6.20 -17.05
C LEU A 81 8.35 -7.27 -17.36
N TYR A 82 7.05 -7.03 -17.12
CA TYR A 82 5.98 -8.01 -17.41
C TYR A 82 5.89 -8.43 -18.89
N PRO A 83 5.84 -7.51 -19.88
CA PRO A 83 5.85 -7.89 -21.29
C PRO A 83 7.10 -8.67 -21.69
N TRP A 84 8.27 -8.29 -21.17
CA TRP A 84 9.50 -9.04 -21.39
C TRP A 84 9.43 -10.46 -20.81
N ALA A 85 8.93 -10.60 -19.58
CA ALA A 85 8.81 -11.89 -18.90
C ALA A 85 7.84 -12.84 -19.62
N THR A 86 6.71 -12.32 -20.12
CA THR A 86 5.72 -13.12 -20.87
C THR A 86 6.21 -13.50 -22.27
N ALA A 87 7.05 -12.67 -22.90
CA ALA A 87 7.59 -12.92 -24.23
C ALA A 87 9.02 -13.50 -24.22
N PHE A 88 9.57 -13.91 -23.07
CA PHE A 88 10.97 -14.34 -22.93
C PHE A 88 11.39 -15.39 -23.97
N HIS A 89 10.51 -16.36 -24.26
CA HIS A 89 10.76 -17.41 -25.24
C HIS A 89 10.98 -16.89 -26.67
N THR A 90 10.40 -15.76 -27.05
CA THR A 90 10.55 -15.19 -28.40
C THR A 90 11.75 -14.24 -28.51
N LEU A 91 12.08 -13.51 -27.43
CA LEU A 91 13.22 -12.58 -27.44
C LEU A 91 14.57 -13.25 -27.13
N GLY A 92 14.57 -14.40 -26.46
CA GLY A 92 15.79 -15.16 -26.15
C GLY A 92 16.87 -14.34 -25.44
N VAL A 93 18.13 -14.55 -25.81
CA VAL A 93 19.29 -13.91 -25.16
C VAL A 93 19.31 -12.40 -25.37
N PHE A 94 18.85 -11.90 -26.53
CA PHE A 94 18.78 -10.47 -26.79
C PHE A 94 17.83 -9.78 -25.80
N GLY A 95 16.63 -10.35 -25.61
CA GLY A 95 15.68 -9.85 -24.61
C GLY A 95 16.26 -9.88 -23.20
N LEU A 96 16.96 -10.96 -22.83
CA LEU A 96 17.60 -11.07 -21.52
C LEU A 96 18.61 -9.94 -21.29
N VAL A 97 19.49 -9.68 -22.25
CA VAL A 97 20.49 -8.60 -22.14
C VAL A 97 19.80 -7.24 -22.07
N ALA A 98 18.79 -6.99 -22.90
CA ALA A 98 18.04 -5.73 -22.87
C ALA A 98 17.35 -5.49 -21.52
N ALA A 99 16.73 -6.52 -20.94
CA ALA A 99 16.09 -6.43 -19.62
C ALA A 99 17.12 -6.22 -18.50
N LEU A 100 18.25 -6.92 -18.53
CA LEU A 100 19.32 -6.72 -17.54
C LEU A 100 19.91 -5.31 -17.60
N VAL A 101 20.11 -4.77 -18.81
CA VAL A 101 20.56 -3.38 -19.00
C VAL A 101 19.52 -2.40 -18.48
N PHE A 102 18.23 -2.63 -18.75
CA PHE A 102 17.14 -1.81 -18.25
C PHE A 102 17.09 -1.76 -16.71
N VAL A 103 17.11 -2.93 -16.06
CA VAL A 103 17.15 -3.04 -14.59
C VAL A 103 18.40 -2.36 -14.05
N ALA A 104 19.57 -2.58 -14.66
CA ALA A 104 20.81 -1.94 -14.22
C ALA A 104 20.73 -0.41 -14.25
N ILE A 105 20.16 0.18 -15.31
CA ILE A 105 20.03 1.64 -15.46
C ILE A 105 19.11 2.22 -14.38
N ILE A 106 17.97 1.58 -14.11
CA ILE A 106 16.99 2.09 -13.12
C ILE A 106 17.44 1.82 -11.68
N THR A 107 18.22 0.76 -11.45
CA THR A 107 18.82 0.48 -10.13
C THR A 107 19.85 1.55 -9.73
N VAL A 108 20.48 2.26 -10.67
CA VAL A 108 21.48 3.30 -10.34
C VAL A 108 20.87 4.44 -9.49
N PRO A 109 19.75 5.09 -9.89
CA PRO A 109 19.04 6.05 -9.06
C PRO A 109 18.69 5.52 -7.66
N TYR A 110 18.21 4.28 -7.57
CA TYR A 110 17.86 3.65 -6.29
C TYR A 110 19.07 3.51 -5.36
N VAL A 111 20.20 3.05 -5.88
CA VAL A 111 21.46 2.95 -5.12
C VAL A 111 21.94 4.34 -4.70
N LEU A 112 21.78 5.36 -5.55
CA LEU A 112 22.15 6.74 -5.21
C LEU A 112 21.28 7.29 -4.09
N GLU A 113 19.97 7.06 -4.14
CA GLU A 113 19.03 7.47 -3.09
C GLU A 113 19.37 6.80 -1.76
N TRP A 114 19.64 5.49 -1.78
CA TRP A 114 20.06 4.75 -0.60
C TRP A 114 21.36 5.30 -0.02
N ARG A 115 22.37 5.56 -0.85
CA ARG A 115 23.63 6.15 -0.39
C ARG A 115 23.50 7.57 0.17
N ARG A 116 22.42 8.29 -0.19
CA ARG A 116 22.13 9.64 0.31
C ARG A 116 21.26 9.64 1.57
N GLY A 117 20.94 8.47 2.12
CA GLY A 117 20.09 8.35 3.31
C GLY A 117 18.62 8.66 3.02
N GLY A 118 18.17 8.57 1.76
CA GLY A 118 16.75 8.78 1.41
C GLY A 118 15.81 7.74 2.04
N LEU A 119 16.37 6.64 2.54
CA LEU A 119 15.68 5.54 3.21
C LEU A 119 16.04 5.43 4.69
N ASP A 120 16.66 6.44 5.30
CA ASP A 120 16.98 6.43 6.74
C ASP A 120 15.74 6.87 7.55
N TRP A 121 15.50 6.21 8.69
CA TRP A 121 14.27 6.32 9.49
C TRP A 121 14.53 6.72 10.95
N ASP A 122 15.50 7.59 11.18
CA ASP A 122 15.81 8.18 12.48
C ASP A 122 15.26 9.62 12.61
#